data_AF-A0A0H2RN37-F1
#
_entry.id   AF-A0A0H2RN37-F1
#
_cell.length_a   1.000
_cell.length_b   1.000
_cell.length_c   1.000
_cell.angle_alpha   90.00
_cell.angle_beta   90.00
_cell.angle_gamma   90.00
#
_symmetry.space_group_name_H-M   'P 1'
#
loop_
_entity.id
_entity.type
_entity.pdbx_description
1 polymer ?
#
loop_
_entity_poly.entity_id
_entity_poly.type
_entity_poly.pdbx_seq_one_letter_code
_entity_poly.pdbx_strand_id
1 'polypeptide(L)'
;MSVSRAKQWVKTLKCNLALATDFKIYEKGVVSREARALFCAMSAAGCSQWRIGALTKSVLQIFAPNLLAAKQKAVSARTVGRANGEGGIAAEIQLGYELLKAESWTVSRDGTTNKNENIELQHINYSAESYLSGSDLETDNSGPSNPSATSAPKKKKKKVIRFTGVHSSENHKSVTQFQGFLRLLKHLIEIFNSSPFADDFELKLHISDLTRKLQGMHSDHAEDQKKLACLIAQWKLSVSRESLERIAALGGQDAWNGLSDEKREEITDEVCVEVTRKLGEDTYSQLSDEQKKKFKFFGMGMYWVECGEKGQALMPNRDNAAVLGNRKEDELTTPEQERALQVSGRGAVKVLELLGIYLNNSNSKKGQHKQYTLYSLDKYRAGVVYPDTCNTRYHCYIDAAAETIVHLDGYIEFLCHTRDHKEKGNFNHMEENIHRGLLDDPMQTEMIALLLYGEAITYPYARAVCGPV
;
A
#
# COMPACT_ATOMS: atom_id res chain seq x y z
N MET A 1 35.53 -13.41 16.33
CA MET A 1 35.94 -12.85 15.02
C MET A 1 37.43 -13.07 14.81
N SER A 2 37.85 -13.66 13.68
CA SER A 2 39.27 -13.92 13.38
C SER A 2 40.07 -12.60 13.18
N VAL A 3 41.29 -12.54 13.71
CA VAL A 3 42.26 -11.43 13.55
C VAL A 3 42.52 -11.11 12.07
N SER A 4 42.45 -12.11 11.18
CA SER A 4 42.59 -11.90 9.73
C SER A 4 41.45 -11.06 9.15
N ARG A 5 40.22 -11.31 9.63
CA ARG A 5 39.01 -10.59 9.21
C ARG A 5 39.03 -9.14 9.67
N ALA A 6 39.53 -8.88 10.88
CA ALA A 6 39.73 -7.53 11.40
C ALA A 6 40.80 -6.74 10.60
N LYS A 7 41.93 -7.36 10.25
CA LYS A 7 42.98 -6.73 9.43
C LYS A 7 42.48 -6.39 8.03
N GLN A 8 41.69 -7.28 7.42
CA GLN A 8 41.08 -7.04 6.12
C GLN A 8 40.06 -5.90 6.19
N TRP A 9 39.24 -5.85 7.24
CA TRP A 9 38.33 -4.74 7.51
C TRP A 9 39.06 -3.40 7.62
N VAL A 10 40.13 -3.33 8.41
CA VAL A 10 40.94 -2.11 8.57
C VAL A 10 41.59 -1.68 7.25
N LYS A 11 42.04 -2.63 6.42
CA LYS A 11 42.61 -2.34 5.08
C LYS A 11 41.55 -1.75 4.15
N THR A 12 40.35 -2.35 4.11
CA THR A 12 39.22 -1.83 3.33
C THR A 12 38.78 -0.45 3.83
N LEU A 13 38.73 -0.24 5.15
CA LEU A 13 38.40 1.05 5.75
C LEU A 13 39.43 2.12 5.36
N LYS A 14 40.72 1.81 5.39
CA LYS A 14 41.79 2.73 4.96
C LYS A 14 41.72 3.03 3.45
N CYS A 15 41.40 2.04 2.61
CA CYS A 15 41.17 2.25 1.18
C CYS A 15 39.96 3.16 0.92
N ASN A 16 38.85 2.93 1.62
CA ASN A 16 37.65 3.76 1.53
C ASN A 16 37.88 5.18 2.08
N LEU A 17 38.69 5.33 3.14
CA LEU A 17 39.10 6.63 3.66
C LEU A 17 39.98 7.40 2.67
N ALA A 18 40.85 6.68 1.95
CA ALA A 18 41.71 7.26 0.91
C ALA A 18 40.91 7.67 -0.35
N LEU A 19 39.77 7.02 -0.62
CA LEU A 19 38.81 7.45 -1.65
C LEU A 19 37.90 8.60 -1.17
N ALA A 20 37.73 8.76 0.15
CA ALA A 20 36.88 9.79 0.76
C ALA A 20 37.56 11.18 0.86
N THR A 21 38.81 11.34 0.42
CA THR A 21 39.59 12.58 0.54
C THR A 21 39.00 13.78 -0.20
N ASP A 22 38.09 13.57 -1.14
CA ASP A 22 37.52 14.61 -2.01
C ASP A 22 36.08 15.02 -1.69
N PHE A 23 35.47 14.49 -0.62
CA PHE A 23 34.12 14.92 -0.25
C PHE A 23 34.13 16.41 0.15
N LYS A 24 33.30 17.22 -0.52
CA LYS A 24 33.13 18.64 -0.25
C LYS A 24 31.66 18.91 -0.01
N ILE A 25 31.32 19.65 1.05
CA ILE A 25 29.94 20.13 1.23
C ILE A 25 29.64 21.18 0.16
N TYR A 26 30.59 22.09 -0.07
CA TYR A 26 30.50 23.11 -1.11
C TYR A 26 31.55 22.91 -2.20
N GLU A 27 31.12 22.98 -3.44
CA GLU A 27 31.96 23.06 -4.63
C GLU A 27 31.66 24.38 -5.36
N LYS A 28 32.70 25.21 -5.55
CA LYS A 28 32.58 26.54 -6.17
C LYS A 28 31.45 27.42 -5.58
N GLY A 29 31.22 27.30 -4.26
CA GLY A 29 30.18 28.07 -3.53
C GLY A 29 28.78 27.47 -3.58
N VAL A 30 28.57 26.37 -4.32
CA VAL A 30 27.30 25.65 -4.42
C VAL A 30 27.37 24.36 -3.62
N VAL A 31 26.27 23.91 -3.03
CA VAL A 31 26.24 22.61 -2.34
C VAL A 31 26.43 21.49 -3.36
N SER A 32 27.42 20.62 -3.12
CA SER A 32 27.76 19.53 -4.03
C SER A 32 26.62 18.52 -4.19
N ARG A 33 26.66 17.72 -5.25
CA ARG A 33 25.65 16.68 -5.50
C ARG A 33 25.68 15.61 -4.41
N GLU A 34 26.87 15.20 -3.99
CA GLU A 34 27.11 14.19 -2.97
C GLU A 34 26.61 14.67 -1.60
N ALA A 35 26.81 15.94 -1.27
CA ALA A 35 26.30 16.52 -0.04
C ALA A 35 24.76 16.63 -0.05
N ARG A 36 24.15 17.04 -1.18
CA ARG A 36 22.68 17.02 -1.32
C ARG A 36 22.11 15.61 -1.15
N ALA A 37 22.72 14.61 -1.79
CA ALA A 37 22.31 13.21 -1.64
C ALA A 37 22.41 12.73 -0.18
N LEU A 38 23.49 13.11 0.53
CA LEU A 38 23.64 12.83 1.96
C LEU A 38 22.54 13.49 2.80
N PHE A 39 22.18 14.75 2.52
CA PHE A 39 21.10 15.45 3.25
C PHE A 39 19.73 14.81 3.04
N CYS A 40 19.44 14.36 1.81
CA CYS A 40 18.24 13.61 1.51
C CYS A 40 18.21 12.28 2.28
N ALA A 41 19.33 11.54 2.30
CA ALA A 41 19.45 10.30 3.05
C ALA A 41 19.28 10.49 4.56
N MET A 42 19.87 11.54 5.14
CA MET A 42 19.70 11.87 6.55
C MET A 42 18.26 12.28 6.88
N SER A 43 17.60 13.02 5.98
CA SER A 43 16.19 13.40 6.14
C SER A 43 15.29 12.15 6.10
N ALA A 44 15.55 11.23 5.16
CA ALA A 44 14.86 9.94 5.08
C ALA A 44 15.09 9.07 6.33
N ALA A 45 16.24 9.20 6.98
CA ALA A 45 16.54 8.56 8.26
C ALA A 45 15.91 9.27 9.48
N GLY A 46 15.06 10.29 9.28
CA GLY A 46 14.35 11.00 10.34
C GLY A 46 15.13 12.15 10.98
N CYS A 47 16.29 12.55 10.41
CA CYS A 47 17.02 13.70 10.94
C CYS A 47 16.27 15.00 10.61
N SER A 48 16.03 15.83 11.64
CA SER A 48 15.47 17.17 11.44
C SER A 48 16.36 18.02 10.53
N GLN A 49 15.75 18.72 9.56
CA GLN A 49 16.45 19.64 8.64
C GLN A 49 17.29 20.70 9.38
N TRP A 50 16.85 21.12 10.57
CA TRP A 50 17.56 22.06 11.45
C TRP A 50 18.84 21.49 12.05
N ARG A 51 18.93 20.16 12.16
CA ARG A 51 20.07 19.46 12.77
C ARG A 51 21.02 18.86 11.74
N ILE A 52 20.56 18.57 10.52
CA ILE A 52 21.36 17.90 9.49
C ILE A 52 22.69 18.61 9.21
N GLY A 53 22.69 19.94 9.09
CA GLY A 53 23.93 20.69 8.83
C GLY A 53 24.97 20.55 9.96
N ALA A 54 24.53 20.67 11.21
CA ALA A 54 25.40 20.51 12.39
C ALA A 54 25.85 19.05 12.57
N LEU A 55 24.95 18.11 12.34
CA LEU A 55 25.23 16.68 12.43
C LEU A 55 26.25 16.23 11.38
N THR A 56 26.08 16.66 10.12
CA THR A 56 27.04 16.40 9.03
C THR A 56 28.42 16.90 9.42
N LYS A 57 28.52 18.12 9.96
CA LYS A 57 29.79 18.69 10.39
C LYS A 57 30.40 17.90 11.54
N SER A 58 29.61 17.51 12.54
CA SER A 58 30.08 16.73 13.69
C SER A 58 30.63 15.37 13.28
N VAL A 59 29.93 14.67 12.37
CA VAL A 59 30.37 13.39 11.80
C VAL A 59 31.69 13.59 11.04
N LEU A 60 31.78 14.59 10.16
CA LEU A 60 33.00 14.85 9.41
C LEU A 60 34.18 15.25 10.31
N GLN A 61 33.95 15.99 11.40
CA GLN A 61 35.00 16.34 12.36
C GLN A 61 35.57 15.11 13.08
N ILE A 62 34.73 14.11 13.37
CA ILE A 62 35.17 12.88 14.06
C ILE A 62 35.90 11.95 13.09
N PHE A 63 35.30 11.68 11.93
CA PHE A 63 35.80 10.65 11.01
C PHE A 63 36.82 11.16 9.99
N ALA A 64 36.82 12.46 9.72
CA ALA A 64 37.70 13.09 8.72
C ALA A 64 38.07 14.55 9.11
N PRO A 65 38.71 14.79 10.27
CA PRO A 65 39.00 16.14 10.76
C PRO A 65 39.86 17.00 9.81
N ASN A 66 40.66 16.33 8.96
CA ASN A 66 41.54 16.99 8.00
C ASN A 66 40.84 17.35 6.68
N LEU A 67 39.61 16.87 6.46
CA LEU A 67 38.89 17.09 5.21
C LEU A 67 38.46 18.55 5.05
N LEU A 68 38.46 19.06 3.82
CA LEU A 68 37.99 20.42 3.54
C LEU A 68 36.54 20.62 4.00
N ALA A 69 35.68 19.60 3.84
CA ALA A 69 34.29 19.65 4.30
C ALA A 69 34.15 19.86 5.82
N ALA A 70 35.03 19.27 6.64
CA ALA A 70 34.98 19.43 8.11
C ALA A 70 35.24 20.89 8.55
N LYS A 71 36.00 21.64 7.72
CA LYS A 71 36.34 23.05 7.94
C LYS A 71 35.30 24.03 7.36
N GLN A 72 34.38 23.56 6.51
CA GLN A 72 33.33 24.39 5.93
C GLN A 72 32.25 24.77 6.97
N LYS A 73 31.50 25.84 6.68
CA LYS A 73 30.35 26.23 7.51
C LYS A 73 29.25 25.17 7.41
N ALA A 74 28.50 24.99 8.50
CA ALA A 74 27.34 24.11 8.50
C ALA A 74 26.26 24.65 7.55
N VAL A 75 25.55 23.73 6.90
CA VAL A 75 24.51 24.06 5.93
C VAL A 75 23.23 24.46 6.66
N SER A 76 22.48 25.42 6.12
CA SER A 76 21.24 25.88 6.73
C SER A 76 20.10 24.88 6.53
N ALA A 77 19.11 24.89 7.43
CA ALA A 77 17.88 24.11 7.29
C ALA A 77 17.17 24.39 5.96
N ARG A 78 17.16 25.66 5.52
CA ARG A 78 16.57 26.06 4.23
C ARG A 78 17.24 25.39 3.04
N THR A 79 18.57 25.25 3.08
CA THR A 79 19.33 24.58 2.02
C THR A 79 19.05 23.08 1.99
N VAL A 80 18.94 22.46 3.17
CA VAL A 80 18.53 21.06 3.29
C VAL A 80 17.12 20.85 2.75
N GLY A 81 16.18 21.73 3.10
CA GLY A 81 14.81 21.71 2.57
C GLY A 81 14.76 21.83 1.04
N ARG A 82 15.61 22.70 0.45
CA ARG A 82 15.74 22.79 -1.03
C ARG A 82 16.29 21.50 -1.64
N ALA A 83 17.33 20.92 -1.06
CA ALA A 83 17.88 19.64 -1.53
C ALA A 83 16.82 18.52 -1.50
N ASN A 84 16.01 18.46 -0.45
CA ASN A 84 14.90 17.52 -0.34
C ASN A 84 13.82 17.79 -1.40
N GLY A 85 13.47 19.05 -1.64
CA GLY A 85 12.51 19.43 -2.68
C GLY A 85 12.98 19.07 -4.09
N GLU A 86 14.24 19.36 -4.41
CA GLU A 86 14.89 18.94 -5.66
C GLU A 86 14.89 17.41 -5.81
N GLY A 87 15.19 16.69 -4.71
CA GLY A 87 15.13 15.23 -4.67
C GLY A 87 13.72 14.68 -4.90
N GLY A 88 12.68 15.38 -4.41
CA GLY A 88 11.28 15.05 -4.66
C GLY A 88 10.91 15.18 -6.14
N ILE A 89 11.27 16.29 -6.78
CA ILE A 89 11.03 16.51 -8.22
C ILE A 89 11.76 15.43 -9.04
N ALA A 90 13.03 15.13 -8.69
CA ALA A 90 13.78 14.07 -9.35
C ALA A 90 13.11 12.69 -9.19
N ALA A 91 12.50 12.42 -8.03
CA ALA A 91 11.74 11.18 -7.79
C ALA A 91 10.45 11.12 -8.63
N GLU A 92 9.75 12.25 -8.83
CA GLU A 92 8.57 12.33 -9.71
C GLU A 92 8.94 12.11 -11.18
N ILE A 93 10.03 12.71 -11.66
CA ILE A 93 10.55 12.49 -13.02
C ILE A 93 10.92 11.00 -13.21
N GLN A 94 11.62 10.42 -12.22
CA GLN A 94 11.95 8.99 -12.24
C GLN A 94 10.69 8.12 -12.27
N LEU A 95 9.67 8.45 -11.48
CA LEU A 95 8.39 7.74 -11.48
C LEU A 95 7.70 7.83 -12.86
N GLY A 96 7.68 9.02 -13.48
CA GLY A 96 7.14 9.21 -14.83
C GLY A 96 7.84 8.34 -15.87
N TYR A 97 9.17 8.32 -15.86
CA TYR A 97 9.98 7.47 -16.73
C TYR A 97 9.71 5.97 -16.50
N GLU A 98 9.68 5.56 -15.24
CA GLU A 98 9.46 4.17 -14.87
C GLU A 98 8.05 3.70 -15.26
N LEU A 99 7.02 4.54 -15.11
CA LEU A 99 5.65 4.26 -15.57
C LEU A 99 5.52 4.22 -17.10
N LEU A 100 6.28 5.05 -17.81
CA LEU A 100 6.37 4.99 -19.27
C LEU A 100 6.92 3.64 -19.74
N LYS A 101 7.90 3.07 -19.02
CA LYS A 101 8.50 1.76 -19.35
C LYS A 101 7.79 0.56 -18.72
N ALA A 102 6.98 0.78 -17.69
CA ALA A 102 6.24 -0.28 -17.02
C ALA A 102 5.23 -0.96 -17.97
N GLU A 103 5.10 -2.28 -17.85
CA GLU A 103 4.09 -3.05 -18.58
C GLU A 103 2.71 -2.88 -17.95
N SER A 104 2.67 -2.82 -16.62
CA SER A 104 1.48 -2.58 -15.82
C SER A 104 1.85 -1.96 -14.49
N TRP A 105 0.86 -1.32 -13.87
CA TRP A 105 0.98 -0.78 -12.52
C TRP A 105 -0.34 -0.90 -11.76
N THR A 106 -0.27 -0.89 -10.43
CA THR A 106 -1.42 -0.80 -9.55
C THR A 106 -1.27 0.37 -8.60
N VAL A 107 -2.39 0.92 -8.14
CA VAL A 107 -2.41 2.02 -7.18
C VAL A 107 -2.89 1.53 -5.83
N SER A 108 -2.19 1.91 -4.77
CA SER A 108 -2.65 1.72 -3.39
C SER A 108 -2.95 3.10 -2.81
N ARG A 109 -4.13 3.29 -2.23
CA ARG A 109 -4.51 4.58 -1.64
C ARG A 109 -5.08 4.39 -0.26
N ASP A 110 -4.84 5.38 0.58
CA ASP A 110 -5.42 5.49 1.90
C ASP A 110 -5.60 6.96 2.28
N GLY A 111 -6.58 7.26 3.12
CA GLY A 111 -6.94 8.60 3.53
C GLY A 111 -7.29 8.66 5.01
N THR A 112 -6.78 9.66 5.72
CA THR A 112 -7.11 9.91 7.12
C THR A 112 -7.48 11.37 7.35
N THR A 113 -7.98 11.69 8.53
CA THR A 113 -8.17 13.08 8.95
C THR A 113 -7.24 13.38 10.11
N ASN A 114 -6.45 14.44 9.99
CA ASN A 114 -5.65 14.97 11.09
C ASN A 114 -6.05 16.43 11.33
N LYS A 115 -6.48 16.76 12.55
CA LYS A 115 -6.88 18.13 12.95
C LYS A 115 -7.88 18.80 11.97
N ASN A 116 -8.90 18.06 11.55
CA ASN A 116 -9.93 18.48 10.58
C ASN A 116 -9.43 18.69 9.14
N GLU A 117 -8.19 18.31 8.82
CA GLU A 117 -7.68 18.26 7.45
C GLU A 117 -7.69 16.81 6.97
N ASN A 118 -8.32 16.55 5.82
CA ASN A 118 -8.26 15.22 5.22
C ASN A 118 -6.95 15.11 4.43
N ILE A 119 -6.23 14.03 4.67
CA ILE A 119 -4.91 13.76 4.11
C ILE A 119 -5.00 12.42 3.40
N GLU A 120 -4.66 12.42 2.12
CA GLU A 120 -4.61 11.26 1.25
C GLU A 120 -3.17 10.93 0.87
N LEU A 121 -2.84 9.63 0.93
CA LEU A 121 -1.57 9.08 0.49
C LEU A 121 -1.80 8.09 -0.63
N GLN A 122 -0.84 8.02 -1.54
CA GLN A 122 -0.88 7.05 -2.63
C GLN A 122 0.49 6.44 -2.86
N HIS A 123 0.47 5.15 -3.18
CA HIS A 123 1.62 4.40 -3.63
C HIS A 123 1.30 3.78 -4.97
N ILE A 124 2.30 3.70 -5.84
CA ILE A 124 2.20 3.04 -7.13
C ILE A 124 3.15 1.84 -7.12
N ASN A 125 2.61 0.67 -7.43
CA ASN A 125 3.34 -0.59 -7.51
C ASN A 125 3.52 -1.00 -8.97
N TYR A 126 4.74 -1.34 -9.36
CA TYR A 126 5.05 -1.80 -10.72
C TYR A 126 6.41 -2.51 -10.76
N SER A 127 6.78 -3.02 -11.93
CA SER A 127 8.08 -3.64 -12.19
C SER A 127 9.02 -2.65 -12.87
N ALA A 128 10.15 -2.35 -12.24
CA ALA A 128 11.16 -1.40 -12.74
C ALA A 128 12.51 -2.10 -12.98
N GLU A 129 13.35 -1.53 -13.84
CA GLU A 129 14.73 -2.01 -13.99
C GLU A 129 15.55 -1.78 -12.70
N SER A 130 16.45 -2.70 -12.36
CA SER A 130 17.44 -2.47 -11.30
C SER A 130 18.48 -1.45 -11.78
N TYR A 131 18.66 -0.36 -11.00
CA TYR A 131 19.64 0.69 -11.28
C TYR A 131 20.96 0.51 -10.52
N LEU A 132 21.10 -0.56 -9.71
CA LEU A 132 22.33 -0.83 -8.96
C LEU A 132 23.35 -1.51 -9.88
N SER A 133 24.43 -0.79 -10.20
CA SER A 133 25.54 -1.32 -11.00
C SER A 133 26.33 -2.36 -10.21
N GLY A 134 26.29 -3.64 -10.60
CA GLY A 134 27.35 -4.58 -10.24
C GLY A 134 26.96 -6.04 -10.00
N SER A 135 25.71 -6.38 -9.70
CA SER A 135 25.34 -7.76 -9.31
C SER A 135 24.15 -8.38 -10.05
N ASP A 136 23.41 -7.59 -10.82
CA ASP A 136 22.06 -7.98 -11.30
C ASP A 136 21.99 -8.18 -12.83
N LEU A 137 23.14 -8.38 -13.49
CA LEU A 137 23.17 -8.81 -14.88
C LEU A 137 22.72 -10.28 -14.94
N GLU A 138 21.70 -10.58 -15.73
CA GLU A 138 21.34 -11.97 -16.01
C GLU A 138 22.52 -12.64 -16.72
N THR A 139 23.17 -13.60 -16.06
CA THR A 139 24.03 -14.56 -16.75
C THR A 139 23.12 -15.53 -17.47
N ASP A 140 22.97 -15.36 -18.78
CA ASP A 140 22.35 -16.36 -19.64
C ASP A 140 23.13 -17.68 -19.50
N ASN A 141 22.66 -18.58 -18.63
CA ASN A 141 23.12 -19.97 -18.58
C ASN A 141 22.43 -20.79 -19.69
N SER A 142 22.51 -20.30 -20.93
CA SER A 142 22.29 -21.14 -22.11
C SER A 142 23.65 -21.50 -22.69
N GLY A 143 23.83 -22.78 -23.02
CA GLY A 143 25.10 -23.38 -23.42
C GLY A 143 25.78 -22.73 -24.64
N PRO A 144 26.97 -23.22 -25.03
CA PRO A 144 27.86 -22.51 -25.91
C PRO A 144 27.37 -22.56 -27.36
N SER A 145 26.75 -21.48 -27.87
CA SER A 145 26.65 -21.25 -29.33
C SER A 145 26.03 -19.89 -29.68
N ASN A 146 26.85 -18.87 -29.96
CA ASN A 146 26.98 -18.18 -31.27
C ASN A 146 27.61 -16.78 -31.11
N PRO A 147 28.71 -16.43 -31.82
CA PRO A 147 29.36 -15.10 -31.69
C PRO A 147 28.66 -13.93 -32.41
N SER A 148 27.38 -14.04 -32.79
CA SER A 148 26.75 -13.07 -33.72
C SER A 148 25.42 -12.48 -33.22
N ALA A 149 25.32 -12.16 -31.93
CA ALA A 149 24.22 -11.33 -31.43
C ALA A 149 24.74 -10.32 -30.39
N THR A 150 25.05 -9.11 -30.86
CA THR A 150 25.26 -7.94 -30.00
C THR A 150 23.92 -7.53 -29.38
N SER A 151 23.45 -8.27 -28.38
CA SER A 151 22.32 -7.86 -27.55
C SER A 151 22.85 -7.33 -26.22
N ALA A 152 22.54 -6.07 -25.91
CA ALA A 152 22.91 -5.46 -24.63
C ALA A 152 22.33 -6.33 -23.49
N PRO A 153 23.08 -6.52 -22.38
CA PRO A 153 22.61 -7.37 -21.29
C PRO A 153 21.31 -6.83 -20.71
N LYS A 154 20.29 -7.70 -20.63
CA LYS A 154 18.98 -7.36 -20.05
C LYS A 154 19.15 -7.08 -18.56
N LYS A 155 18.76 -5.89 -18.11
CA LYS A 155 18.74 -5.55 -16.70
C LYS A 155 17.60 -6.29 -16.01
N LYS A 156 17.89 -6.91 -14.87
CA LYS A 156 16.89 -7.59 -14.04
C LYS A 156 15.77 -6.62 -13.63
N LYS A 157 14.52 -7.00 -13.88
CA LYS A 157 13.34 -6.26 -13.39
C LYS A 157 13.06 -6.61 -11.92
N LYS A 158 12.73 -5.61 -11.10
CA LYS A 158 12.36 -5.75 -9.70
C LYS A 158 11.01 -5.10 -9.44
N LYS A 159 10.16 -5.74 -8.63
CA LYS A 159 8.93 -5.13 -8.11
C LYS A 159 9.29 -4.00 -7.15
N VAL A 160 8.78 -2.81 -7.44
CA VAL A 160 9.02 -1.60 -6.64
C VAL A 160 7.70 -0.98 -6.20
N ILE A 161 7.77 -0.27 -5.07
CA ILE A 161 6.69 0.55 -4.53
C ILE A 161 7.23 1.97 -4.50
N ARG A 162 6.58 2.90 -5.20
CA ARG A 162 6.91 4.32 -5.16
C ARG A 162 5.80 5.10 -4.47
N PHE A 163 6.21 5.93 -3.52
CA PHE A 163 5.33 6.86 -2.84
C PHE A 163 5.13 8.13 -3.69
N THR A 164 3.89 8.57 -3.87
CA THR A 164 3.55 9.71 -4.73
C THR A 164 3.21 10.98 -3.95
N GLY A 165 3.63 11.05 -2.69
CA GLY A 165 3.44 12.23 -1.85
C GLY A 165 2.16 12.22 -1.00
N VAL A 166 2.05 13.30 -0.22
CA VAL A 166 0.96 13.60 0.71
C VAL A 166 0.09 14.69 0.12
N HIS A 167 -1.22 14.43 0.01
CA HIS A 167 -2.17 15.34 -0.62
C HIS A 167 -3.30 15.68 0.34
N SER A 168 -3.63 16.96 0.49
CA SER A 168 -4.83 17.36 1.24
C SER A 168 -6.07 17.20 0.36
N SER A 169 -7.17 16.73 0.95
CA SER A 169 -8.46 16.59 0.28
C SER A 169 -9.54 17.40 0.98
N GLU A 170 -10.45 17.99 0.20
CA GLU A 170 -11.53 18.82 0.75
C GLU A 170 -12.56 17.99 1.53
N ASN A 171 -12.78 16.73 1.14
CA ASN A 171 -13.71 15.81 1.81
C ASN A 171 -13.42 14.33 1.46
N HIS A 172 -13.98 13.40 2.25
CA HIS A 172 -13.86 11.95 2.06
C HIS A 172 -14.84 11.35 1.02
N LYS A 173 -15.40 12.16 0.11
CA LYS A 173 -16.29 11.61 -0.93
C LYS A 173 -15.44 10.97 -2.02
N SER A 174 -15.84 9.78 -2.44
CA SER A 174 -15.18 9.02 -3.52
C SER A 174 -15.01 9.83 -4.83
N VAL A 175 -15.91 10.76 -5.13
CA VAL A 175 -15.82 11.63 -6.32
C VAL A 175 -14.66 12.63 -6.19
N THR A 176 -14.51 13.23 -5.01
CA THR A 176 -13.41 14.17 -4.70
C THR A 176 -12.07 13.43 -4.69
N GLN A 177 -12.02 12.22 -4.13
CA GLN A 177 -10.85 11.33 -4.17
C GLN A 177 -10.48 10.93 -5.61
N PHE A 178 -11.48 10.65 -6.46
CA PHE A 178 -11.29 10.33 -7.87
C PHE A 178 -10.74 11.54 -8.64
N GLN A 179 -11.28 12.74 -8.42
CA GLN A 179 -10.71 13.95 -9.03
C GLN A 179 -9.27 14.22 -8.55
N GLY A 180 -8.99 13.97 -7.26
CA GLY A 180 -7.63 14.02 -6.71
C GLY A 180 -6.69 13.02 -7.39
N PHE A 181 -7.17 11.83 -7.74
CA PHE A 181 -6.42 10.85 -8.52
C PHE A 181 -5.98 11.43 -9.87
N LEU A 182 -6.93 11.97 -10.62
CA LEU A 182 -6.67 12.47 -11.97
C LEU A 182 -5.77 13.71 -11.95
N ARG A 183 -5.90 14.56 -10.93
CA ARG A 183 -4.95 15.67 -10.71
C ARG A 183 -3.53 15.17 -10.47
N LEU A 184 -3.35 14.12 -9.67
CA LEU A 184 -2.03 13.52 -9.46
C LEU A 184 -1.43 12.99 -10.76
N LEU A 185 -2.21 12.24 -11.56
CA LEU A 185 -1.71 11.71 -12.84
C LEU A 185 -1.32 12.83 -13.80
N LYS A 186 -2.13 13.90 -13.87
CA LYS A 186 -1.82 15.09 -14.68
C LYS A 186 -0.55 15.80 -14.20
N HIS A 187 -0.38 15.97 -12.89
CA HIS A 187 0.82 16.55 -12.30
C HIS A 187 2.07 15.74 -12.66
N LEU A 188 2.01 14.41 -12.53
CA LEU A 188 3.14 13.53 -12.90
C LEU A 188 3.49 13.63 -14.39
N ILE A 189 2.48 13.67 -15.26
CA ILE A 189 2.66 13.87 -16.71
C ILE A 189 3.32 15.23 -16.98
N GLU A 190 2.83 16.29 -16.38
CA GLU A 190 3.33 17.65 -16.57
C GLU A 190 4.79 17.78 -16.11
N ILE A 191 5.11 17.29 -14.91
CA ILE A 191 6.47 17.32 -14.36
C ILE A 191 7.43 16.49 -15.22
N PHE A 192 7.02 15.30 -15.65
CA PHE A 192 7.85 14.45 -16.49
C PHE A 192 8.09 15.09 -17.87
N ASN A 193 7.02 15.46 -18.57
CA ASN A 193 7.09 16.00 -19.93
C ASN A 193 7.75 17.39 -19.99
N SER A 194 7.73 18.17 -18.90
CA SER A 194 8.43 19.46 -18.82
C SER A 194 9.88 19.33 -18.34
N SER A 195 10.36 18.10 -18.12
CA SER A 195 11.71 17.88 -17.61
C SER A 195 12.72 17.86 -18.75
N PRO A 196 13.95 18.40 -18.56
CA PRO A 196 15.04 18.25 -19.52
C PRO A 196 15.34 16.79 -19.84
N PHE A 197 15.07 15.89 -18.90
CA PHE A 197 15.24 14.45 -19.10
C PHE A 197 14.24 13.88 -20.13
N ALA A 198 13.01 14.37 -20.19
CA ALA A 198 12.09 13.95 -21.25
C ALA A 198 12.52 14.55 -22.61
N ASP A 199 12.93 15.81 -22.63
CA ASP A 199 13.39 16.50 -23.85
C ASP A 199 14.65 15.86 -24.44
N ASP A 200 15.68 15.63 -23.62
CA ASP A 200 16.99 15.08 -24.05
C ASP A 200 16.86 13.67 -24.67
N PHE A 201 15.83 12.92 -24.26
CA PHE A 201 15.58 11.55 -24.73
C PHE A 201 14.37 11.44 -25.66
N GLU A 202 13.78 12.58 -26.06
CA GLU A 202 12.57 12.66 -26.91
C GLU A 202 11.42 11.77 -26.39
N LEU A 203 11.22 11.75 -25.08
CA LEU A 203 10.18 10.94 -24.42
C LEU A 203 8.94 11.79 -24.13
N LYS A 204 7.77 11.16 -24.25
CA LYS A 204 6.50 11.73 -23.78
C LYS A 204 5.73 10.68 -22.99
N LEU A 205 5.14 11.12 -21.89
CA LEU A 205 4.19 10.34 -21.10
C LEU A 205 2.79 10.88 -21.33
N HIS A 206 1.89 10.01 -21.72
CA HIS A 206 0.51 10.36 -21.99
C HIS A 206 -0.43 9.80 -20.92
N ILE A 207 -1.62 10.40 -20.76
CA ILE A 207 -2.61 9.89 -19.81
C ILE A 207 -3.14 8.51 -20.25
N SER A 208 -3.18 8.29 -21.57
CA SER A 208 -3.54 7.02 -22.18
C SER A 208 -2.59 5.88 -21.82
N ASP A 209 -1.27 6.14 -21.73
CA ASP A 209 -0.29 5.17 -21.26
C ASP A 209 -0.60 4.70 -19.84
N LEU A 210 -0.84 5.64 -18.95
CA LEU A 210 -1.14 5.36 -17.54
C LEU A 210 -2.45 4.59 -17.41
N THR A 211 -3.49 5.03 -18.12
CA THR A 211 -4.84 4.43 -18.07
C THR A 211 -4.83 2.99 -18.58
N ARG A 212 -4.15 2.72 -19.70
CA ARG A 212 -4.04 1.37 -20.28
C ARG A 212 -3.33 0.42 -19.33
N LYS A 213 -2.21 0.85 -18.74
CA LYS A 213 -1.34 0.04 -17.89
C LYS A 213 -1.87 -0.15 -16.46
N LEU A 214 -2.87 0.61 -16.02
CA LEU A 214 -3.47 0.49 -14.69
C LEU A 214 -4.26 -0.82 -14.55
N GLN A 215 -3.78 -1.78 -13.77
CA GLN A 215 -4.42 -3.11 -13.64
C GLN A 215 -5.29 -3.27 -12.39
N GLY A 216 -5.14 -2.40 -11.39
CA GLY A 216 -5.92 -2.54 -10.17
C GLY A 216 -5.67 -1.46 -9.14
N MET A 217 -6.57 -1.41 -8.16
CA MET A 217 -6.49 -0.55 -6.99
C MET A 217 -6.53 -1.41 -5.73
N HIS A 218 -5.71 -1.04 -4.74
CA HIS A 218 -5.74 -1.61 -3.39
C HIS A 218 -6.14 -0.52 -2.39
N SER A 219 -7.12 -0.81 -1.55
CA SER A 219 -7.61 0.08 -0.50
C SER A 219 -8.30 -0.73 0.60
N ASP A 220 -8.69 -0.08 1.69
CA ASP A 220 -9.49 -0.73 2.73
C ASP A 220 -10.91 -1.07 2.24
N HIS A 221 -11.68 -1.78 3.07
CA HIS A 221 -13.03 -2.21 2.73
C HIS A 221 -14.12 -1.13 2.91
N ALA A 222 -13.73 0.13 3.13
CA ALA A 222 -14.70 1.20 3.33
C ALA A 222 -15.53 1.47 2.06
N GLU A 223 -16.77 1.90 2.25
CA GLU A 223 -17.74 1.97 1.15
C GLU A 223 -17.45 3.11 0.16
N ASP A 224 -16.81 4.18 0.64
CA ASP A 224 -16.23 5.23 -0.21
C ASP A 224 -15.06 4.71 -1.06
N GLN A 225 -14.22 3.82 -0.51
CA GLN A 225 -13.10 3.21 -1.25
C GLN A 225 -13.56 2.24 -2.33
N LYS A 226 -14.60 1.44 -2.06
CA LYS A 226 -15.24 0.61 -3.09
C LYS A 226 -15.84 1.45 -4.21
N LYS A 227 -16.53 2.53 -3.87
CA LYS A 227 -17.09 3.46 -4.85
C LYS A 227 -16.00 4.15 -5.68
N LEU A 228 -14.86 4.47 -5.07
CA LEU A 228 -13.70 5.01 -5.77
C LEU A 228 -13.11 4.01 -6.76
N ALA A 229 -12.91 2.75 -6.36
CA ALA A 229 -12.45 1.69 -7.25
C ALA A 229 -13.39 1.52 -8.46
N CYS A 230 -14.70 1.58 -8.22
CA CYS A 230 -15.70 1.56 -9.30
C CYS A 230 -15.56 2.77 -10.24
N LEU A 231 -15.35 3.98 -9.72
CA LEU A 231 -15.15 5.18 -10.54
C LEU A 231 -13.90 5.06 -11.43
N ILE A 232 -12.80 4.52 -10.90
CA ILE A 232 -11.57 4.27 -11.66
C ILE A 232 -11.80 3.21 -12.75
N ALA A 233 -12.51 2.13 -12.44
CA ALA A 233 -12.84 1.08 -13.41
C ALA A 233 -13.75 1.63 -14.52
N GLN A 234 -14.78 2.40 -14.15
CA GLN A 234 -15.68 3.06 -15.10
C GLN A 234 -14.91 4.01 -16.00
N TRP A 235 -14.04 4.86 -15.44
CA TRP A 235 -13.18 5.75 -16.19
C TRP A 235 -12.34 4.98 -17.23
N LYS A 236 -11.63 3.94 -16.82
CA LYS A 236 -10.83 3.10 -17.73
C LYS A 236 -11.69 2.47 -18.84
N LEU A 237 -12.88 1.97 -18.52
CA LEU A 237 -13.81 1.38 -19.49
C LEU A 237 -14.33 2.44 -20.47
N SER A 238 -14.73 3.61 -19.99
CA SER A 238 -15.23 4.69 -20.84
C SER A 238 -14.15 5.22 -21.79
N VAL A 239 -12.90 5.36 -21.31
CA VAL A 239 -11.74 5.67 -22.16
C VAL A 239 -11.61 4.61 -23.26
N SER A 240 -11.62 3.33 -22.88
CA SER A 240 -11.49 2.23 -23.84
C SER A 240 -12.63 2.22 -24.87
N ARG A 241 -13.88 2.48 -24.44
CA ARG A 241 -15.05 2.50 -25.32
C ARG A 241 -15.03 3.66 -26.29
N GLU A 242 -14.80 4.89 -25.81
CA GLU A 242 -14.73 6.06 -26.67
C GLU A 242 -13.52 5.97 -27.63
N SER A 243 -12.41 5.34 -27.23
CA SER A 243 -11.29 5.07 -28.14
C SER A 243 -11.71 4.13 -29.28
N LEU A 244 -12.47 3.07 -29.00
CA LEU A 244 -12.99 2.16 -30.03
C LEU A 244 -14.00 2.84 -30.96
N GLU A 245 -14.88 3.69 -30.42
CA GLU A 245 -15.84 4.47 -31.22
C GLU A 245 -15.11 5.44 -32.17
N ARG A 246 -14.04 6.09 -31.71
CA ARG A 246 -13.20 6.99 -32.54
C ARG A 246 -12.40 6.22 -33.59
N ILE A 247 -11.87 5.04 -33.25
CA ILE A 247 -11.22 4.13 -34.21
C ILE A 247 -12.19 3.70 -35.31
N ALA A 248 -13.43 3.35 -34.93
CA ALA A 248 -14.48 3.01 -35.90
C ALA A 248 -14.82 4.21 -36.81
N ALA A 249 -14.92 5.42 -36.25
CA ALA A 249 -15.19 6.65 -37.00
C ALA A 249 -14.05 7.02 -37.98
N LEU A 250 -12.81 6.64 -37.69
CA LEU A 250 -11.64 6.84 -38.56
C LEU A 250 -11.56 5.84 -39.73
N GLY A 251 -12.51 4.92 -39.85
CA GLY A 251 -12.52 3.90 -40.91
C GLY A 251 -12.05 2.52 -40.44
N GLY A 252 -11.97 2.28 -39.12
CA GLY A 252 -11.63 0.99 -38.53
C GLY A 252 -10.15 0.80 -38.20
N GLN A 253 -9.80 -0.42 -37.77
CA GLN A 253 -8.48 -0.72 -37.21
C GLN A 253 -7.33 -0.52 -38.20
N ASP A 254 -7.56 -0.78 -39.49
CA ASP A 254 -6.53 -0.62 -40.52
C ASP A 254 -6.20 0.85 -40.80
N ALA A 255 -7.22 1.71 -40.79
CA ALA A 255 -7.03 3.16 -40.90
C ALA A 255 -6.34 3.72 -39.66
N TRP A 256 -6.69 3.22 -38.47
CA TRP A 256 -5.98 3.56 -37.22
C TRP A 256 -4.52 3.13 -37.25
N ASN A 257 -4.23 1.90 -37.68
CA ASN A 257 -2.86 1.40 -37.77
C ASN A 257 -2.02 2.12 -38.83
N GLY A 258 -2.66 2.76 -39.82
CA GLY A 258 -2.01 3.61 -40.82
C GLY A 258 -1.73 5.04 -40.36
N LEU A 259 -2.22 5.46 -39.19
CA LEU A 259 -1.86 6.74 -38.58
C LEU A 259 -0.48 6.67 -37.93
N SER A 260 0.22 7.80 -37.87
CA SER A 260 1.48 7.88 -37.11
C SER A 260 1.24 7.66 -35.62
N ASP A 261 2.26 7.21 -34.90
CA ASP A 261 2.18 6.99 -33.44
C ASP A 261 1.73 8.27 -32.73
N GLU A 262 2.26 9.43 -33.12
CA GLU A 262 1.90 10.70 -32.51
C GLU A 262 0.42 11.05 -32.72
N LYS A 263 -0.14 10.73 -33.90
CA LYS A 263 -1.55 11.04 -34.20
C LYS A 263 -2.52 10.10 -33.49
N ARG A 264 -2.13 8.84 -33.31
CA ARG A 264 -2.88 7.88 -32.48
C ARG A 264 -2.89 8.29 -31.01
N GLU A 265 -1.75 8.76 -30.52
CA GLU A 265 -1.59 9.23 -29.14
C GLU A 265 -2.43 10.49 -28.88
N GLU A 266 -2.41 11.47 -29.77
CA GLU A 266 -3.23 12.70 -29.67
C GLU A 266 -4.73 12.39 -29.58
N ILE A 267 -5.24 11.52 -30.45
CA ILE A 267 -6.66 11.13 -30.47
C ILE A 267 -7.04 10.37 -29.20
N THR A 268 -6.14 9.52 -28.68
CA THR A 268 -6.39 8.76 -27.45
C THR A 268 -6.40 9.67 -26.22
N ASP A 269 -5.52 10.68 -26.19
CA ASP A 269 -5.47 11.66 -25.11
C ASP A 269 -6.68 12.60 -25.11
N GLU A 270 -7.15 13.04 -26.28
CA GLU A 270 -8.42 13.77 -26.41
C GLU A 270 -9.59 12.99 -25.81
N VAL A 271 -9.69 11.69 -26.12
CA VAL A 271 -10.71 10.80 -25.55
C VAL A 271 -10.57 10.71 -24.03
N CYS A 272 -9.34 10.53 -23.51
CA CYS A 272 -9.11 10.46 -22.08
C CYS A 272 -9.56 11.74 -21.35
N VAL A 273 -9.28 12.92 -21.93
CA VAL A 273 -9.70 14.22 -21.39
C VAL A 273 -11.21 14.39 -21.47
N GLU A 274 -11.82 14.02 -22.59
CA GLU A 274 -13.26 14.15 -22.82
C GLU A 274 -14.07 13.26 -21.88
N VAL A 275 -13.66 12.00 -21.73
CA VAL A 275 -14.25 11.03 -20.79
C VAL A 275 -14.08 11.48 -19.35
N THR A 276 -12.89 11.94 -18.98
CA THR A 276 -12.59 12.49 -17.65
C THR A 276 -13.53 13.65 -17.30
N ARG A 277 -13.86 14.50 -18.29
CA ARG A 277 -14.79 15.61 -18.13
C ARG A 277 -16.24 15.14 -17.99
N LYS A 278 -16.66 14.11 -18.75
CA LYS A 278 -18.02 13.55 -18.70
C LYS A 278 -18.31 12.75 -17.42
N LEU A 279 -17.32 12.03 -16.87
CA LEU A 279 -17.48 11.19 -15.68
C LEU A 279 -17.61 11.98 -14.36
N GLY A 280 -17.39 13.30 -14.38
CA GLY A 280 -17.37 14.14 -13.19
C GLY A 280 -18.74 14.43 -12.55
N GLU A 281 -19.86 14.27 -13.27
CA GLU A 281 -21.17 14.73 -12.78
C GLU A 281 -22.36 13.85 -13.18
N ASP A 282 -22.39 13.29 -14.41
CA ASP A 282 -23.62 12.67 -14.94
C ASP A 282 -23.70 11.14 -14.73
N THR A 283 -22.58 10.42 -14.71
CA THR A 283 -22.60 8.95 -14.79
C THR A 283 -23.00 8.27 -13.47
N TYR A 284 -22.71 8.89 -12.32
CA TYR A 284 -23.13 8.35 -11.02
C TYR A 284 -24.64 8.49 -10.77
N SER A 285 -25.23 9.56 -11.29
CA SER A 285 -26.66 9.88 -11.12
C SER A 285 -27.57 8.99 -11.98
N GLN A 286 -27.04 8.43 -13.07
CA GLN A 286 -27.79 7.60 -14.02
C GLN A 286 -27.78 6.09 -13.70
N LEU A 287 -27.05 5.63 -12.69
CA LEU A 287 -27.06 4.22 -12.27
C LEU A 287 -28.43 3.84 -11.68
N SER A 288 -29.01 2.73 -12.15
CA SER A 288 -30.26 2.19 -11.60
C SER A 288 -30.05 1.62 -10.18
N ASP A 289 -31.12 1.54 -9.38
CA ASP A 289 -31.05 1.00 -8.02
C ASP A 289 -30.64 -0.50 -7.98
N GLU A 290 -30.88 -1.25 -9.06
CA GLU A 290 -30.36 -2.62 -9.23
C GLU A 290 -28.86 -2.67 -9.51
N GLN A 291 -28.33 -1.75 -10.32
CA GLN A 291 -26.89 -1.63 -10.53
C GLN A 291 -26.20 -1.20 -9.22
N LYS A 292 -26.78 -0.23 -8.50
CA LYS A 292 -26.34 0.19 -7.16
C LYS A 292 -26.39 -0.94 -6.12
N LYS A 293 -27.36 -1.87 -6.22
CA LYS A 293 -27.43 -3.07 -5.38
C LYS A 293 -26.36 -4.12 -5.72
N LYS A 294 -26.04 -4.33 -7.01
CA LYS A 294 -24.90 -5.17 -7.42
C LYS A 294 -23.55 -4.61 -6.94
N PHE A 295 -23.45 -3.30 -6.77
CA PHE A 295 -22.25 -2.64 -6.24
C PHE A 295 -22.12 -2.66 -4.70
N LYS A 296 -23.13 -3.11 -3.94
CA LYS A 296 -23.07 -3.24 -2.47
C LYS A 296 -22.39 -4.52 -1.97
N PHE A 297 -21.96 -5.41 -2.86
CA PHE A 297 -21.47 -6.75 -2.48
C PHE A 297 -20.27 -7.21 -3.32
N PHE A 298 -19.18 -6.43 -3.29
CA PHE A 298 -17.85 -6.91 -3.68
C PHE A 298 -16.95 -6.97 -2.45
N GLY A 299 -16.61 -8.18 -2.03
CA GLY A 299 -15.73 -8.48 -0.90
C GLY A 299 -15.20 -9.91 -1.01
N MET A 300 -14.10 -10.23 -0.31
CA MET A 300 -13.48 -11.56 -0.31
C MET A 300 -14.46 -12.72 -0.02
N GLY A 301 -15.62 -12.46 0.58
CA GLY A 301 -16.70 -13.44 0.70
C GLY A 301 -17.19 -14.04 -0.64
N MET A 302 -17.12 -13.29 -1.75
CA MET A 302 -17.44 -13.80 -3.09
C MET A 302 -16.26 -14.51 -3.75
N TYR A 303 -15.00 -14.22 -3.38
CA TYR A 303 -13.85 -14.97 -3.91
C TYR A 303 -14.01 -16.47 -3.64
N TRP A 304 -14.42 -16.83 -2.43
CA TRP A 304 -14.65 -18.23 -2.05
C TRP A 304 -15.81 -18.84 -2.85
N VAL A 305 -16.93 -18.12 -2.98
CA VAL A 305 -18.11 -18.58 -3.74
C VAL A 305 -17.82 -18.71 -5.25
N GLU A 306 -17.06 -17.77 -5.82
CA GLU A 306 -16.66 -17.75 -7.24
C GLU A 306 -15.61 -18.81 -7.56
N CYS A 307 -14.74 -19.14 -6.60
CA CYS A 307 -13.77 -20.23 -6.73
C CYS A 307 -14.38 -21.61 -6.44
N GLY A 308 -15.68 -21.69 -6.08
CA GLY A 308 -16.35 -22.94 -5.71
C GLY A 308 -15.91 -23.51 -4.34
N GLU A 309 -15.26 -22.69 -3.52
CA GLU A 309 -14.73 -23.04 -2.21
C GLU A 309 -15.72 -22.68 -1.09
N LYS A 310 -15.54 -23.31 0.08
CA LYS A 310 -16.40 -23.08 1.25
C LYS A 310 -16.29 -21.63 1.72
N GLY A 311 -17.40 -20.88 1.64
CA GLY A 311 -17.47 -19.51 2.14
C GLY A 311 -17.40 -19.42 3.67
N GLN A 312 -17.11 -18.22 4.16
CA GLN A 312 -16.90 -17.93 5.59
C GLN A 312 -18.10 -18.30 6.47
N ALA A 313 -17.81 -18.80 7.67
CA ALA A 313 -18.86 -19.07 8.66
C ALA A 313 -19.64 -17.79 9.06
N LEU A 314 -20.96 -17.91 9.19
CA LEU A 314 -21.80 -16.83 9.75
C LEU A 314 -21.63 -16.79 11.27
N MET A 315 -21.56 -15.61 11.87
CA MET A 315 -21.47 -15.44 13.33
C MET A 315 -22.68 -14.66 13.86
N PRO A 316 -23.86 -15.31 13.96
CA PRO A 316 -25.05 -14.69 14.50
C PRO A 316 -24.92 -14.50 16.01
N ASN A 317 -25.51 -13.41 16.54
CA ASN A 317 -25.69 -13.26 17.98
C ASN A 317 -26.74 -14.28 18.50
N ARG A 318 -26.91 -14.39 19.82
CA ARG A 318 -27.82 -15.37 20.44
C ARG A 318 -29.24 -15.32 19.85
N ASP A 319 -29.81 -14.12 19.69
CA ASP A 319 -31.18 -13.94 19.23
C ASP A 319 -31.32 -14.32 17.75
N ASN A 320 -30.36 -13.90 16.91
CA ASN A 320 -30.32 -14.26 15.50
C ASN A 320 -30.05 -15.76 15.32
N ALA A 321 -29.22 -16.38 16.17
CA ALA A 321 -28.93 -17.81 16.12
C ALA A 321 -30.19 -18.63 16.42
N ALA A 322 -31.03 -18.19 17.37
CA ALA A 322 -32.31 -18.83 17.66
C ALA A 322 -33.29 -18.71 16.48
N VAL A 323 -33.32 -17.57 15.79
CA VAL A 323 -34.15 -17.36 14.59
C VAL A 323 -33.68 -18.24 13.42
N LEU A 324 -32.36 -18.39 13.27
CA LEU A 324 -31.75 -19.17 12.19
C LEU A 324 -31.73 -20.69 12.46
N GLY A 325 -31.75 -21.12 13.72
CA GLY A 325 -31.74 -22.54 14.11
C GLY A 325 -32.97 -23.33 13.66
N ASN A 326 -34.07 -22.64 13.34
CA ASN A 326 -35.30 -23.24 12.83
C ASN A 326 -35.36 -23.29 11.29
N ARG A 327 -34.30 -22.90 10.58
CA ARG A 327 -34.25 -22.87 9.12
C ARG A 327 -33.94 -24.26 8.56
N LYS A 328 -34.80 -24.76 7.68
CA LYS A 328 -34.48 -25.90 6.78
C LYS A 328 -33.91 -25.36 5.48
N GLU A 329 -32.91 -26.04 4.91
CA GLU A 329 -32.21 -25.57 3.68
C GLU A 329 -33.15 -25.44 2.46
N ASP A 330 -34.24 -26.22 2.42
CA ASP A 330 -35.18 -26.30 1.30
C ASP A 330 -36.41 -25.37 1.41
N GLU A 331 -36.55 -24.59 2.49
CA GLU A 331 -37.70 -23.69 2.69
C GLU A 331 -37.34 -22.22 2.41
N LEU A 332 -38.32 -21.48 1.86
CA LEU A 332 -38.19 -20.04 1.63
C LEU A 332 -37.91 -19.32 2.97
N THR A 333 -36.85 -18.50 3.01
CA THR A 333 -36.51 -17.74 4.22
C THR A 333 -37.62 -16.77 4.60
N THR A 334 -38.02 -16.81 5.87
CA THR A 334 -38.93 -15.81 6.44
C THR A 334 -38.27 -14.43 6.49
N PRO A 335 -39.05 -13.33 6.50
CA PRO A 335 -38.49 -11.98 6.63
C PRO A 335 -37.61 -11.79 7.88
N GLU A 336 -37.93 -12.47 8.98
CA GLU A 336 -37.15 -12.47 10.21
C GLU A 336 -35.81 -13.19 10.03
N GLN A 337 -35.78 -14.32 9.30
CA GLN A 337 -34.55 -15.03 8.97
C GLN A 337 -33.68 -14.26 7.99
N GLU A 338 -34.28 -13.61 6.99
CA GLU A 338 -33.54 -12.78 6.04
C GLU A 338 -32.92 -11.56 6.74
N ARG A 339 -33.66 -10.92 7.65
CA ARG A 339 -33.13 -9.87 8.52
C ARG A 339 -32.01 -10.40 9.42
N ALA A 340 -32.16 -11.59 10.01
CA ALA A 340 -31.12 -12.20 10.85
C ALA A 340 -29.84 -12.50 10.05
N LEU A 341 -29.95 -12.93 8.78
CA LEU A 341 -28.81 -13.12 7.89
C LEU A 341 -28.12 -11.80 7.56
N GLN A 342 -28.88 -10.74 7.27
CA GLN A 342 -28.31 -9.43 6.93
C GLN A 342 -27.62 -8.73 8.11
N VAL A 343 -28.11 -8.93 9.33
CA VAL A 343 -27.58 -8.29 10.54
C VAL A 343 -26.41 -9.08 11.15
N SER A 344 -26.27 -10.37 10.82
CA SER A 344 -25.20 -11.20 11.35
C SER A 344 -23.90 -10.98 10.58
N GLY A 345 -22.82 -10.71 11.32
CA GLY A 345 -21.49 -10.50 10.75
C GLY A 345 -20.80 -11.80 10.31
N ARG A 346 -19.81 -11.66 9.42
CA ARG A 346 -18.91 -12.73 8.94
C ARG A 346 -17.48 -12.18 8.80
N GLY A 347 -16.52 -13.08 8.58
CA GLY A 347 -15.14 -12.73 8.21
C GLY A 347 -14.23 -12.37 9.39
N ALA A 348 -12.94 -12.19 9.08
CA ALA A 348 -11.86 -12.01 10.05
C ALA A 348 -12.08 -10.84 11.01
N VAL A 349 -12.49 -9.67 10.49
CA VAL A 349 -12.72 -8.47 11.31
C VAL A 349 -13.73 -8.76 12.41
N LYS A 350 -14.78 -9.54 12.12
CA LYS A 350 -15.79 -9.87 13.11
C LYS A 350 -15.26 -10.82 14.19
N VAL A 351 -14.41 -11.78 13.83
CA VAL A 351 -13.74 -12.66 14.83
C VAL A 351 -12.87 -11.83 15.76
N LEU A 352 -12.06 -10.93 15.21
CA LEU A 352 -11.15 -10.07 15.95
C LEU A 352 -11.91 -9.09 16.86
N GLU A 353 -13.03 -8.53 16.39
CA GLU A 353 -13.94 -7.71 17.20
C GLU A 353 -14.47 -8.49 18.40
N LEU A 354 -14.98 -9.72 18.18
CA LEU A 354 -15.48 -10.58 19.26
C LEU A 354 -14.38 -10.96 20.25
N LEU A 355 -13.16 -11.27 19.78
CA LEU A 355 -11.99 -11.52 20.62
C LEU A 355 -11.63 -10.30 21.48
N GLY A 356 -11.62 -9.11 20.88
CA GLY A 356 -11.37 -7.88 21.62
C GLY A 356 -12.43 -7.60 22.68
N ILE A 357 -13.72 -7.84 22.39
CA ILE A 357 -14.81 -7.72 23.38
C ILE A 357 -14.69 -8.77 24.48
N TYR A 358 -14.27 -9.99 24.14
CA TYR A 358 -14.11 -11.10 25.07
C TYR A 358 -12.95 -10.89 26.03
N LEU A 359 -11.80 -10.46 25.51
CA LEU A 359 -10.60 -10.20 26.28
C LEU A 359 -10.69 -8.83 26.94
N ASN A 360 -10.72 -7.76 26.14
CA ASN A 360 -10.63 -6.37 26.55
C ASN A 360 -12.01 -5.71 26.80
N ASN A 361 -12.84 -6.37 27.60
CA ASN A 361 -14.17 -5.86 27.94
C ASN A 361 -14.09 -4.59 28.81
N SER A 362 -14.92 -3.58 28.53
CA SER A 362 -15.01 -2.36 29.36
C SER A 362 -15.36 -2.65 30.82
N ASN A 363 -16.06 -3.76 31.08
CA ASN A 363 -16.22 -4.29 32.42
C ASN A 363 -15.11 -5.31 32.72
N SER A 364 -14.10 -4.87 33.49
CA SER A 364 -12.94 -5.67 33.88
C SER A 364 -13.26 -6.93 34.69
N LYS A 365 -14.49 -7.08 35.23
CA LYS A 365 -14.96 -8.31 35.89
C LYS A 365 -15.54 -9.33 34.91
N LYS A 366 -15.96 -8.90 33.71
CA LYS A 366 -16.55 -9.74 32.66
C LYS A 366 -15.55 -10.13 31.58
N GLY A 367 -14.54 -9.29 31.34
CA GLY A 367 -13.49 -9.55 30.37
C GLY A 367 -12.48 -10.58 30.86
N GLN A 368 -11.95 -11.39 29.95
CA GLN A 368 -10.99 -12.44 30.24
C GLN A 368 -9.53 -12.02 30.08
N HIS A 369 -9.26 -10.72 29.87
CA HIS A 369 -7.91 -10.20 29.62
C HIS A 369 -6.89 -10.67 30.67
N LYS A 370 -7.19 -10.49 31.96
CA LYS A 370 -6.27 -10.86 33.05
C LYS A 370 -6.01 -12.37 33.10
N GLN A 371 -7.04 -13.18 32.83
CA GLN A 371 -6.91 -14.63 32.80
C GLN A 371 -6.02 -15.05 31.62
N TYR A 372 -6.21 -14.44 30.45
CA TYR A 372 -5.36 -14.68 29.29
C TYR A 372 -3.90 -14.21 29.49
N THR A 373 -3.68 -13.05 30.11
CA THR A 373 -2.33 -12.58 30.43
C THR A 373 -1.60 -13.53 31.38
N LEU A 374 -2.29 -14.11 32.37
CA LEU A 374 -1.71 -15.13 33.25
C LEU A 374 -1.45 -16.45 32.50
N TYR A 375 -2.39 -16.88 31.66
CA TYR A 375 -2.25 -18.07 30.83
C TYR A 375 -1.07 -17.96 29.85
N SER A 376 -0.93 -16.82 29.17
CA SER A 376 0.19 -16.53 28.27
C SER A 376 1.52 -16.39 29.00
N LEU A 377 1.55 -15.86 30.22
CA LEU A 377 2.76 -15.83 31.05
C LEU A 377 3.23 -17.24 31.42
N ASP A 378 2.31 -18.16 31.71
CA ASP A 378 2.66 -19.55 32.00
C ASP A 378 3.11 -20.29 30.73
N LYS A 379 2.34 -20.18 29.65
CA LYS A 379 2.56 -20.91 28.39
C LYS A 379 3.73 -20.37 27.56
N TYR A 380 3.85 -19.04 27.45
CA TYR A 380 4.82 -18.36 26.58
C TYR A 380 5.91 -17.60 27.33
N ARG A 381 5.88 -17.58 28.67
CA ARG A 381 6.79 -16.77 29.51
C ARG A 381 6.75 -15.26 29.18
N ALA A 382 5.66 -14.81 28.56
CA ALA A 382 5.41 -13.43 28.21
C ALA A 382 3.96 -13.08 28.56
N GLY A 383 3.75 -12.00 29.30
CA GLY A 383 2.41 -11.50 29.62
C GLY A 383 1.84 -10.78 28.42
N VAL A 384 1.03 -11.47 27.63
CA VAL A 384 0.47 -10.94 26.39
C VAL A 384 -0.78 -10.10 26.69
N VAL A 385 -0.86 -8.94 26.05
CA VAL A 385 -1.97 -7.99 26.11
C VAL A 385 -2.59 -7.92 24.73
N TYR A 386 -3.83 -8.38 24.60
CA TYR A 386 -4.53 -8.33 23.31
C TYR A 386 -4.74 -6.88 22.83
N PRO A 387 -4.45 -6.57 21.55
CA PRO A 387 -4.65 -5.25 20.97
C PRO A 387 -6.08 -4.72 21.13
N ASP A 388 -6.23 -3.41 21.28
CA ASP A 388 -7.55 -2.77 21.34
C ASP A 388 -8.19 -2.80 19.95
N THR A 389 -9.43 -3.30 19.86
CA THR A 389 -10.21 -3.40 18.61
C THR A 389 -11.31 -2.36 18.48
N CYS A 390 -11.52 -1.50 19.50
CA CYS A 390 -12.70 -0.62 19.57
C CYS A 390 -12.38 0.87 19.78
N ASN A 391 -11.35 1.24 20.56
CA ASN A 391 -11.09 2.66 20.85
C ASN A 391 -10.10 3.31 19.87
N THR A 392 -9.23 2.53 19.25
CA THR A 392 -8.32 2.96 18.19
C THR A 392 -8.98 2.72 16.83
N ARG A 393 -9.35 3.79 16.12
CA ARG A 393 -10.10 3.69 14.86
C ARG A 393 -9.27 3.18 13.67
N TYR A 394 -7.95 3.14 13.80
CA TYR A 394 -7.03 2.78 12.73
C TYR A 394 -6.06 1.68 13.19
N HIS A 395 -5.80 0.69 12.33
CA HIS A 395 -4.81 -0.41 12.48
C HIS A 395 -5.07 -1.43 13.59
N CYS A 396 -6.03 -1.15 14.48
CA CYS A 396 -6.44 -2.01 15.58
C CYS A 396 -6.70 -3.46 15.17
N TYR A 397 -7.42 -3.66 14.06
CA TYR A 397 -7.69 -4.99 13.52
C TYR A 397 -6.48 -5.65 12.86
N ILE A 398 -5.49 -4.87 12.41
CA ILE A 398 -4.24 -5.40 11.86
C ILE A 398 -3.37 -5.94 12.98
N ASP A 399 -3.17 -5.14 14.04
CA ASP A 399 -2.43 -5.58 15.22
C ASP A 399 -3.12 -6.79 15.87
N ALA A 400 -4.46 -6.76 15.98
CA ALA A 400 -5.24 -7.89 16.48
C ALA A 400 -5.12 -9.13 15.58
N ALA A 401 -5.10 -8.96 14.26
CA ALA A 401 -4.87 -10.06 13.31
C ALA A 401 -3.46 -10.66 13.48
N ALA A 402 -2.43 -9.82 13.64
CA ALA A 402 -1.05 -10.24 13.88
C ALA A 402 -0.95 -11.13 15.10
N GLU A 403 -1.42 -10.59 16.21
CA GLU A 403 -1.43 -11.23 17.51
C GLU A 403 -2.20 -12.56 17.48
N THR A 404 -3.39 -12.56 16.88
CA THR A 404 -4.25 -13.74 16.79
C THR A 404 -3.64 -14.84 15.94
N ILE A 405 -3.03 -14.51 14.80
CA ILE A 405 -2.40 -15.50 13.93
C ILE A 405 -1.12 -16.06 14.54
N VAL A 406 -0.28 -15.22 15.15
CA VAL A 406 0.96 -15.67 15.81
C VAL A 406 0.67 -16.61 16.98
N HIS A 407 -0.43 -16.38 17.70
CA HIS A 407 -0.80 -17.16 18.89
C HIS A 407 -2.10 -17.97 18.71
N LEU A 408 -2.43 -18.36 17.47
CA LEU A 408 -3.71 -18.98 17.10
C LEU A 408 -4.05 -20.20 17.98
N ASP A 409 -3.14 -21.17 18.05
CA ASP A 409 -3.29 -22.37 18.89
C ASP A 409 -3.45 -22.00 20.38
N GLY A 410 -2.78 -20.92 20.80
CA GLY A 410 -2.93 -20.33 22.12
C GLY A 410 -4.33 -19.90 22.47
N TYR A 411 -4.96 -19.14 21.57
CA TYR A 411 -6.32 -18.66 21.75
C TYR A 411 -7.34 -19.81 21.71
N ILE A 412 -7.16 -20.79 20.82
CA ILE A 412 -8.03 -21.98 20.74
C ILE A 412 -7.96 -22.79 22.03
N GLU A 413 -6.75 -23.10 22.50
CA GLU A 413 -6.56 -23.82 23.76
C GLU A 413 -7.07 -23.03 24.97
N PHE A 414 -6.85 -21.71 25.01
CA PHE A 414 -7.36 -20.86 26.09
C PHE A 414 -8.89 -20.86 26.16
N LEU A 415 -9.57 -20.83 25.00
CA LEU A 415 -11.03 -20.95 24.94
C LEU A 415 -11.48 -22.31 25.47
N CYS A 416 -10.82 -23.40 25.07
CA CYS A 416 -11.13 -24.74 25.57
C CYS A 416 -10.91 -24.84 27.08
N HIS A 417 -9.80 -24.31 27.60
CA HIS A 417 -9.51 -24.24 29.02
C HIS A 417 -10.60 -23.48 29.79
N THR A 418 -11.01 -22.31 29.28
CA THR A 418 -12.07 -21.51 29.89
C THR A 418 -13.44 -22.21 29.85
N ARG A 419 -13.72 -22.98 28.79
CA ARG A 419 -14.92 -23.84 28.70
C ARG A 419 -14.90 -24.92 29.77
N ASP A 420 -13.78 -25.62 29.91
CA ASP A 420 -13.65 -26.77 30.82
C ASP A 420 -13.71 -26.33 32.30
N HIS A 421 -13.33 -25.08 32.59
CA HIS A 421 -13.48 -24.48 33.92
C HIS A 421 -14.92 -24.09 34.30
N LYS A 422 -15.88 -24.14 33.37
CA LYS A 422 -17.29 -23.83 33.67
C LYS A 422 -18.00 -25.05 34.19
N GLU A 423 -18.90 -24.85 35.16
CA GLU A 423 -19.74 -25.93 35.72
C GLU A 423 -20.51 -26.72 34.65
N LYS A 424 -20.95 -26.04 33.58
CA LYS A 424 -21.72 -26.66 32.48
C LYS A 424 -20.85 -27.22 31.35
N GLY A 425 -19.53 -26.94 31.34
CA GLY A 425 -18.60 -27.43 30.32
C GLY A 425 -18.88 -27.01 28.87
N ASN A 426 -19.75 -26.00 28.64
CA ASN A 426 -20.17 -25.59 27.31
C ASN A 426 -19.72 -24.16 26.98
N PHE A 427 -19.43 -23.92 25.70
CA PHE A 427 -19.24 -22.56 25.19
C PHE A 427 -20.53 -21.75 25.30
N ASN A 428 -20.40 -20.46 25.58
CA ASN A 428 -21.49 -19.53 25.28
C ASN A 428 -21.48 -19.19 23.77
N HIS A 429 -22.57 -18.61 23.26
CA HIS A 429 -22.67 -18.30 21.82
C HIS A 429 -21.55 -17.41 21.27
N MET A 430 -20.99 -16.50 22.09
CA MET A 430 -19.89 -15.64 21.67
C MET A 430 -18.59 -16.45 21.55
N GLU A 431 -18.26 -17.26 22.55
CA GLU A 431 -17.10 -18.14 22.55
C GLU A 431 -17.17 -19.18 21.44
N GLU A 432 -18.36 -19.73 21.18
CA GLU A 432 -18.57 -20.67 20.08
C GLU A 432 -18.34 -20.00 18.72
N ASN A 433 -18.83 -18.77 18.53
CA ASN A 433 -18.57 -17.99 17.32
C ASN A 433 -17.07 -17.69 17.15
N ILE A 434 -16.37 -17.31 18.23
CA ILE A 434 -14.92 -17.07 18.20
C ILE A 434 -14.18 -18.36 17.86
N HIS A 435 -14.45 -19.44 18.59
CA HIS A 435 -13.80 -20.74 18.39
C HIS A 435 -14.01 -21.26 16.97
N ARG A 436 -15.25 -21.17 16.44
CA ARG A 436 -15.54 -21.51 15.04
C ARG A 436 -14.78 -20.63 14.07
N GLY A 437 -14.70 -19.32 14.33
CA GLY A 437 -14.01 -18.38 13.45
C GLY A 437 -12.49 -18.57 13.44
N LEU A 438 -11.89 -18.94 14.57
CA LEU A 438 -10.45 -19.24 14.64
C LEU A 438 -10.07 -20.53 13.91
N LEU A 439 -10.99 -21.49 13.81
CA LEU A 439 -10.78 -22.74 13.06
C LEU A 439 -11.18 -22.65 11.58
N ASP A 440 -11.76 -21.53 11.12
CA ASP A 440 -12.22 -21.36 9.75
C ASP A 440 -11.09 -20.87 8.85
N ASP A 441 -10.57 -21.73 7.97
CA ASP A 441 -9.47 -21.41 7.04
C ASP A 441 -9.71 -20.12 6.23
N PRO A 442 -10.93 -19.83 5.72
CA PRO A 442 -11.22 -18.57 5.05
C PRO A 442 -11.00 -17.34 5.95
N MET A 443 -11.33 -17.43 7.23
CA MET A 443 -11.13 -16.33 8.18
C MET A 443 -9.66 -16.15 8.56
N GLN A 444 -8.92 -17.24 8.74
CA GLN A 444 -7.46 -17.16 8.94
C GLN A 444 -6.78 -16.50 7.72
N THR A 445 -7.21 -16.87 6.51
CA THR A 445 -6.70 -16.28 5.27
C THR A 445 -6.99 -14.78 5.19
N GLU A 446 -8.19 -14.35 5.59
CA GLU A 446 -8.52 -12.92 5.68
C GLU A 446 -7.68 -12.19 6.75
N MET A 447 -7.38 -12.81 7.90
CA MET A 447 -6.46 -12.22 8.89
C MET A 447 -5.05 -12.03 8.32
N ILE A 448 -4.55 -13.01 7.56
CA ILE A 448 -3.26 -12.91 6.87
C ILE A 448 -3.30 -11.80 5.80
N ALA A 449 -4.41 -11.65 5.09
CA ALA A 449 -4.59 -10.55 4.13
C ALA A 449 -4.56 -9.18 4.82
N LEU A 450 -5.20 -9.04 6.00
CA LEU A 450 -5.11 -7.82 6.82
C LEU A 450 -3.68 -7.53 7.28
N LEU A 451 -2.91 -8.56 7.62
CA LEU A 451 -1.50 -8.41 7.99
C LEU A 451 -0.63 -7.93 6.84
N LEU A 452 -0.81 -8.54 5.66
CA LEU A 452 -0.11 -8.12 4.44
C LEU A 452 -0.47 -6.68 4.07
N TYR A 453 -1.73 -6.29 4.25
CA TYR A 453 -2.19 -4.90 4.10
C TYR A 453 -1.47 -3.97 5.10
N GLY A 454 -1.39 -4.38 6.36
CA GLY A 454 -0.66 -3.70 7.43
C GLY A 454 0.78 -3.37 7.07
N GLU A 455 1.54 -4.40 6.74
CA GLU A 455 2.96 -4.30 6.41
C GLU A 455 3.22 -3.53 5.11
N ALA A 456 2.41 -3.77 4.08
CA ALA A 456 2.63 -3.19 2.77
C ALA A 456 2.17 -1.73 2.66
N ILE A 457 1.13 -1.34 3.40
CA ILE A 457 0.42 -0.07 3.20
C ILE A 457 0.34 0.71 4.50
N THR A 458 -0.25 0.12 5.52
CA THR A 458 -0.72 0.85 6.69
C THR A 458 0.39 1.32 7.63
N TYR A 459 1.36 0.47 7.98
CA TYR A 459 2.48 0.90 8.82
C TYR A 459 3.45 1.85 8.09
N PRO A 460 3.77 1.65 6.79
CA PRO A 460 4.44 2.68 5.99
C PRO A 460 3.67 4.01 5.97
N TYR A 461 2.34 3.98 5.79
CA TYR A 461 1.45 5.13 5.83
C TYR A 461 1.56 5.88 7.17
N ALA A 462 1.42 5.17 8.29
CA ALA A 462 1.47 5.76 9.63
C ALA A 462 2.81 6.47 9.88
N ARG A 463 3.92 5.84 9.49
CA ARG A 463 5.27 6.40 9.61
C ARG A 463 5.48 7.65 8.75
N ALA A 464 4.87 7.70 7.57
CA ALA A 464 4.95 8.86 6.68
C ALA A 464 4.16 10.07 7.21
N VAL A 465 2.98 9.85 7.80
CA VAL A 465 2.10 10.93 8.30
C VAL A 465 2.51 11.40 9.69
N CYS A 466 2.84 10.48 10.60
CA CYS A 466 3.06 10.79 12.01
C CYS A 466 4.55 10.97 12.37
N GLY A 467 5.47 10.69 11.43
CA GLY A 467 6.90 10.56 11.70
C GLY A 467 7.28 9.16 12.21
N PRO A 468 8.59 8.87 12.39
CA PRO A 468 9.02 7.60 12.99
C PRO A 468 8.44 7.50 14.41
N VAL A 469 7.72 6.40 14.68
CA VAL A 469 7.25 6.01 16.03
C VAL A 469 8.43 5.54 16.86
#